data_AF-A0A498SKF4-F1
#
_entry.id   AF-A0A498SKF4-F1
#
_cell.length_a   1.000
_cell.length_b   1.000
_cell.length_c   1.000
_cell.angle_alpha   90.00
_cell.angle_beta   90.00
_cell.angle_gamma   90.00
#
_symmetry.space_group_name_H-M   'P 1'
#
loop_
_entity.id
_entity.type
_entity.pdbx_description
1 polymer ?
#
loop_
_entity_poly.entity_id
_entity_poly.type
_entity_poly.pdbx_seq_one_letter_code
_entity_poly.pdbx_strand_id
1 'polypeptide(L)'
;MAYLSLQEDGQTFCLSTSAKYLLIAAYCASYNPPSSDRRFFTKNHGKQRRRASTAKGLRSNLESAHETGPKPFPVQRLLFIYLAMLEKHDMRNHCAADIHAQVAELCAMGFLNRVSADGNLDTPKYRCIATFEFSEQLAKTMGIEIRDFLIDFSS
;
A
#
# COMPACT_ATOMS: atom_id res chain seq x y z
N MET A 1 -20.60 6.44 -27.36
CA MET A 1 -19.31 6.90 -26.80
C MET A 1 -19.59 7.79 -25.60
N ALA A 2 -19.98 7.19 -24.47
CA ALA A 2 -20.25 7.95 -23.25
C ALA A 2 -18.92 8.17 -22.52
N TYR A 3 -18.39 9.39 -22.61
CA TYR A 3 -17.35 9.85 -21.71
C TYR A 3 -17.99 9.98 -20.32
N LEU A 4 -17.81 8.95 -19.49
CA LEU A 4 -18.01 9.07 -18.06
C LEU A 4 -16.92 10.03 -17.55
N SER A 5 -17.32 11.27 -17.31
CA SER A 5 -16.57 12.23 -16.51
C SER A 5 -16.36 11.60 -15.13
N LEU A 6 -15.17 11.04 -14.91
CA LEU A 6 -14.68 10.74 -13.58
C LEU A 6 -14.71 12.05 -12.82
N GLN A 7 -15.55 12.13 -11.80
CA GLN A 7 -15.52 13.24 -10.87
C GLN A 7 -14.18 13.14 -10.14
N GLU A 8 -13.17 13.85 -10.63
CA GLU A 8 -11.86 13.86 -10.01
C GLU A 8 -11.98 14.68 -8.72
N ASP A 9 -11.97 13.98 -7.58
CA ASP A 9 -11.95 14.63 -6.27
C ASP A 9 -10.74 15.57 -6.19
N GLY A 10 -10.94 16.83 -5.78
CA GLY A 10 -9.89 17.85 -5.74
C GLY A 10 -8.67 17.46 -4.91
N GLN A 11 -8.81 16.51 -3.97
CA GLN A 11 -7.71 15.92 -3.20
C GLN A 11 -6.76 15.04 -4.02
N THR A 12 -7.23 14.42 -5.11
CA THR A 12 -6.39 13.61 -5.99
C THR A 12 -5.45 14.47 -6.84
N PHE A 13 -5.86 15.72 -7.11
CA PHE A 13 -5.10 16.67 -7.91
C PHE A 13 -3.91 17.29 -7.15
N CYS A 14 -3.97 17.41 -5.82
CA CYS A 14 -2.95 18.12 -5.05
C CYS A 14 -1.72 17.29 -4.61
N LEU A 15 -1.76 15.96 -4.74
CA LEU A 15 -0.62 15.10 -4.38
C LEU A 15 0.42 15.02 -5.50
N SER A 16 1.71 15.15 -5.13
CA SER A 16 2.82 14.84 -6.03
C SER A 16 2.82 13.35 -6.42
N THR A 17 3.34 13.01 -7.60
CA THR A 17 3.37 11.61 -8.08
C THR A 17 4.05 10.67 -7.08
N SER A 18 5.12 11.11 -6.41
CA SER A 18 5.81 10.35 -5.37
C SER A 18 4.91 10.09 -4.16
N ALA A 19 4.15 11.12 -3.71
CA ALA A 19 3.21 10.99 -2.60
C ALA A 19 2.04 10.05 -2.94
N LYS A 20 1.55 10.07 -4.20
CA LYS A 20 0.53 9.13 -4.66
C LYS A 20 1.01 7.68 -4.58
N TYR A 21 2.20 7.39 -5.09
CA TYR A 21 2.83 6.05 -4.95
C TYR A 21 3.01 5.64 -3.49
N LEU A 22 3.48 6.56 -2.65
CA LEU A 22 3.70 6.29 -1.23
C LEU A 22 2.40 6.00 -0.49
N LEU A 23 1.32 6.71 -0.82
CA LEU A 23 0.01 6.49 -0.23
C LEU A 23 -0.60 5.15 -0.64
N ILE A 24 -0.47 4.77 -1.92
CA ILE A 24 -0.89 3.44 -2.41
C ILE A 24 -0.07 2.35 -1.69
N ALA A 25 1.24 2.52 -1.56
CA ALA A 25 2.11 1.60 -0.83
C ALA A 25 1.71 1.47 0.65
N ALA A 26 1.35 2.59 1.29
CA ALA A 26 0.88 2.61 2.67
C ALA A 26 -0.48 1.92 2.84
N TYR A 27 -1.38 2.07 1.87
CA TYR A 27 -2.65 1.35 1.85
C TYR A 27 -2.40 -0.17 1.81
N CYS A 28 -1.58 -0.62 0.86
CA CYS A 28 -1.15 -2.02 0.78
C CYS A 28 -0.50 -2.50 2.08
N ALA A 29 0.36 -1.69 2.71
CA ALA A 29 1.00 -2.05 3.97
C ALA A 29 -0.01 -2.21 5.12
N SER A 30 -1.06 -1.37 5.18
CA SER A 30 -2.08 -1.49 6.23
C SER A 30 -3.05 -2.63 6.03
N TYR A 31 -3.37 -3.00 4.78
CA TYR A 31 -4.37 -4.03 4.47
C TYR A 31 -3.78 -5.38 4.06
N ASN A 32 -2.45 -5.50 3.95
CA ASN A 32 -1.80 -6.80 3.76
C ASN A 32 -1.03 -7.24 5.01
N PRO A 33 -1.05 -8.55 5.34
CA PRO A 33 -0.14 -9.10 6.33
C PRO A 33 1.32 -9.01 5.84
N PRO A 34 2.31 -8.77 6.71
CA PRO A 34 3.73 -8.71 6.31
C PRO A 34 4.23 -9.97 5.58
N SER A 35 3.62 -11.12 5.84
CA SER A 35 3.95 -12.39 5.19
C SER A 35 3.63 -12.42 3.69
N SER A 36 2.75 -11.53 3.20
CA SER A 36 2.42 -11.42 1.79
C SER A 36 3.29 -10.41 1.04
N ASP A 37 4.09 -9.57 1.71
CA ASP A 37 4.90 -8.53 1.07
C ASP A 37 5.79 -9.09 -0.02
N ARG A 38 6.45 -10.21 0.28
CA ARG A 38 7.29 -10.89 -0.68
C ARG A 38 6.44 -11.13 -1.95
N ARG A 39 5.26 -11.76 -1.84
CA ARG A 39 4.43 -12.25 -2.98
C ARG A 39 4.14 -11.12 -3.97
N PHE A 40 3.87 -9.92 -3.46
CA PHE A 40 3.45 -8.78 -4.27
C PHE A 40 4.60 -7.84 -4.67
N PHE A 41 5.65 -7.73 -3.86
CA PHE A 41 6.64 -6.65 -3.96
C PHE A 41 8.08 -7.12 -4.15
N THR A 42 8.32 -8.39 -4.50
CA THR A 42 9.68 -8.89 -4.80
C THR A 42 9.77 -9.46 -6.21
N LYS A 43 10.64 -8.87 -7.04
CA LYS A 43 11.02 -9.36 -8.37
C LYS A 43 11.70 -10.73 -8.20
N ASN A 44 11.18 -11.77 -8.84
CA ASN A 44 11.60 -13.18 -8.66
C ASN A 44 11.21 -13.80 -7.32
N HIS A 45 9.91 -13.88 -7.04
CA HIS A 45 9.42 -14.61 -5.88
C HIS A 45 9.85 -16.08 -5.80
N GLY A 46 10.31 -16.63 -6.92
CA GLY A 46 10.48 -18.06 -7.13
C GLY A 46 9.11 -18.74 -7.17
N LYS A 47 9.08 -20.02 -7.54
CA LYS A 47 7.91 -20.84 -7.24
C LYS A 47 7.86 -20.93 -5.72
N GLN A 48 6.94 -20.22 -5.07
CA GLN A 48 6.69 -20.39 -3.64
C GLN A 48 6.54 -21.90 -3.42
N ARG A 49 7.52 -22.53 -2.77
CA ARG A 49 7.50 -23.98 -2.54
C ARG A 49 6.25 -24.21 -1.72
N ARG A 50 5.18 -24.66 -2.38
CA ARG A 50 3.96 -25.11 -1.71
C ARG A 50 4.44 -26.25 -0.84
N ARG A 51 4.75 -25.95 0.43
CA ARG A 51 4.70 -27.01 1.45
C ARG A 51 3.31 -27.58 1.27
N ALA A 52 3.21 -28.87 0.99
CA ALA A 52 1.95 -29.58 0.94
C ALA A 52 1.39 -29.57 2.37
N SER A 53 0.93 -28.42 2.83
CA SER A 53 0.09 -28.33 3.99
C SER A 53 -1.27 -28.81 3.51
N THR A 54 -1.77 -29.81 4.18
CA THR A 54 -3.15 -30.31 4.23
C THR A 54 -4.12 -29.19 4.67
N ALA A 55 -4.02 -28.00 4.06
CA ALA A 55 -4.62 -26.73 4.49
C ALA A 55 -5.59 -26.17 3.43
N LYS A 56 -6.07 -27.02 2.52
CA LYS A 56 -7.20 -26.67 1.64
C LYS A 56 -8.48 -26.42 2.47
N GLY A 57 -8.51 -26.85 3.73
CA GLY A 57 -9.58 -26.60 4.71
C GLY A 57 -9.31 -25.51 5.76
N LEU A 58 -8.15 -24.81 5.75
CA LEU A 58 -7.87 -23.73 6.73
C LEU A 58 -7.98 -22.32 6.13
N ARG A 59 -8.00 -22.21 4.80
CA ARG A 59 -8.17 -20.92 4.10
C ARG A 59 -9.57 -20.32 4.24
N SER A 60 -10.56 -21.10 4.67
CA SER A 60 -11.94 -20.65 4.85
C SER A 60 -12.17 -19.87 6.15
N ASN A 61 -11.19 -19.79 7.05
CA ASN A 61 -11.30 -19.12 8.35
C ASN A 61 -10.32 -17.94 8.54
N LEU A 62 -9.65 -17.49 7.48
CA LEU A 62 -8.88 -16.25 7.57
C LEU A 62 -9.86 -15.10 7.29
N GLU A 63 -10.20 -14.32 8.32
CA GLU A 63 -11.01 -13.11 8.18
C GLU A 63 -10.39 -12.20 7.11
N SER A 64 -11.25 -11.58 6.29
CA SER A 64 -10.82 -10.66 5.23
C SER A 64 -10.01 -9.53 5.85
N ALA A 65 -8.88 -9.15 5.23
CA ALA A 65 -8.06 -8.09 5.79
C ALA A 65 -8.83 -6.76 5.88
N HIS A 66 -9.73 -6.50 4.92
CA HIS A 66 -10.61 -5.33 4.96
C HIS A 66 -11.68 -5.41 6.06
N GLU A 67 -12.16 -6.60 6.44
CA GLU A 67 -13.09 -6.76 7.57
C GLU A 67 -12.41 -6.47 8.91
N THR A 68 -11.13 -6.81 9.04
CA THR A 68 -10.36 -6.54 10.27
C THR A 68 -9.79 -5.11 10.37
N GLY A 69 -9.93 -4.32 9.31
CA GLY A 69 -9.48 -2.94 9.23
C GLY A 69 -7.95 -2.73 9.15
N PRO A 70 -7.50 -1.47 8.96
CA PRO A 70 -6.11 -1.13 8.65
C PRO A 70 -5.17 -1.39 9.83
N LYS A 71 -4.11 -2.16 9.58
CA LYS A 71 -3.11 -2.52 10.58
C LYS A 71 -1.92 -1.54 10.59
N PRO A 72 -1.31 -1.31 11.77
CA PRO A 72 -0.04 -0.63 11.89
C PRO A 72 1.09 -1.32 11.12
N PHE A 73 2.00 -0.54 10.54
CA PHE A 73 3.23 -1.02 9.90
C PHE A 73 4.42 -0.12 10.26
N PRO A 74 5.65 -0.67 10.30
CA PRO A 74 6.86 0.15 10.50
C PRO A 74 7.24 0.91 9.22
N VAL A 75 7.83 2.10 9.36
CA VAL A 75 8.25 2.93 8.21
C VAL A 75 9.18 2.20 7.23
N GLN A 76 10.04 1.32 7.75
CA GLN A 76 10.96 0.53 6.91
C GLN A 76 10.21 -0.42 5.96
N ARG A 77 9.11 -1.02 6.41
CA ARG A 77 8.26 -1.86 5.55
C ARG A 77 7.61 -1.02 4.45
N LEU A 78 7.13 0.18 4.79
CA LEU A 78 6.57 1.12 3.81
C LEU A 78 7.62 1.48 2.75
N LEU A 79 8.86 1.79 3.14
CA LEU A 79 9.95 2.09 2.21
C LEU A 79 10.17 0.97 1.20
N PHE A 80 10.22 -0.28 1.66
CA PHE A 80 10.45 -1.41 0.76
C PHE A 80 9.30 -1.63 -0.22
N ILE A 81 8.04 -1.55 0.25
CA ILE A 81 6.86 -1.66 -0.62
C ILE A 81 6.85 -0.52 -1.64
N TYR A 82 7.11 0.71 -1.19
CA TYR A 82 7.18 1.90 -2.03
C TYR A 82 8.23 1.77 -3.14
N LEU A 83 9.48 1.44 -2.78
CA LEU A 83 10.55 1.29 -3.75
C LEU A 83 10.28 0.15 -4.74
N ALA A 84 9.66 -0.95 -4.29
CA ALA A 84 9.27 -2.04 -5.17
C ALA A 84 8.17 -1.63 -6.16
N MET A 85 7.17 -0.86 -5.72
CA MET A 85 6.16 -0.30 -6.62
C MET A 85 6.80 0.66 -7.63
N LEU A 86 7.66 1.58 -7.19
CA LEU A 86 8.37 2.48 -8.10
C LEU A 86 9.20 1.71 -9.13
N GLU A 87 9.86 0.62 -8.74
CA GLU A 87 10.62 -0.22 -9.68
C GLU A 87 9.71 -0.96 -10.66
N LYS A 88 8.55 -1.49 -10.22
CA LYS A 88 7.60 -2.19 -11.09
C LYS A 88 7.04 -1.26 -12.19
N HIS A 89 6.98 0.03 -11.92
CA HIS A 89 6.43 1.05 -12.81
C HIS A 89 7.50 1.95 -13.45
N ASP A 90 8.80 1.60 -13.37
CA ASP A 90 9.93 2.37 -13.91
C ASP A 90 10.01 3.84 -13.41
N MET A 91 9.45 4.12 -12.23
CA MET A 91 9.39 5.46 -11.62
C MET A 91 10.48 5.72 -10.59
N ARG A 92 11.37 4.75 -10.33
CA ARG A 92 12.39 4.84 -9.27
C ARG A 92 13.29 6.07 -9.40
N ASN A 93 13.72 6.42 -10.62
CA ASN A 93 14.60 7.57 -10.84
C ASN A 93 13.88 8.92 -10.79
N HIS A 94 12.54 8.93 -10.83
CA HIS A 94 11.72 10.14 -10.89
C HIS A 94 11.06 10.48 -9.56
N CYS A 95 10.76 9.47 -8.76
CA CYS A 95 9.93 9.62 -7.57
C CYS A 95 10.61 9.21 -6.27
N ALA A 96 11.79 8.58 -6.30
CA ALA A 96 12.51 8.27 -5.07
C ALA A 96 12.91 9.57 -4.35
N ALA A 97 12.25 9.84 -3.24
CA ALA A 97 12.48 11.01 -2.40
C ALA A 97 12.57 10.59 -0.92
N ASP A 98 12.93 11.53 -0.04
CA ASP A 98 13.00 11.29 1.39
C ASP A 98 11.64 10.83 1.92
N ILE A 99 11.60 9.60 2.41
CA ILE A 99 10.38 8.98 2.92
C ILE A 99 9.90 9.66 4.21
N HIS A 100 10.79 10.16 5.06
CA HIS A 100 10.40 10.75 6.34
C HIS A 100 9.63 12.06 6.12
N ALA A 101 10.11 12.91 5.22
CA ALA A 101 9.44 14.14 4.83
C ALA A 101 8.05 13.85 4.20
N GLN A 102 7.97 12.91 3.26
CA GLN A 102 6.70 12.56 2.61
C GLN A 102 5.69 11.91 3.58
N VAL A 103 6.14 11.05 4.49
CA VAL A 103 5.26 10.47 5.51
C VAL A 103 4.74 11.55 6.45
N ALA A 104 5.57 12.53 6.83
CA ALA A 104 5.13 13.66 7.66
C ALA A 104 4.08 14.51 6.93
N GLU A 105 4.26 14.76 5.64
CA GLU A 105 3.29 15.48 4.80
C GLU A 105 1.96 14.72 4.70
N LEU A 106 2.00 13.41 4.40
CA LEU A 106 0.80 12.56 4.36
C LEU A 106 0.10 12.47 5.72
N CYS A 107 0.84 12.55 6.84
CA CYS A 107 0.27 12.69 8.17
C CYS A 107 -0.43 14.05 8.36
N ALA A 108 0.21 15.14 7.96
CA ALA A 108 -0.37 16.48 8.04
C ALA A 108 -1.65 16.63 7.20
N MET A 109 -1.73 15.92 6.06
CA MET A 109 -2.92 15.85 5.22
C MET A 109 -3.99 14.87 5.71
N GLY A 110 -3.73 14.12 6.79
CA GLY A 110 -4.69 13.18 7.39
C GLY A 110 -4.80 11.82 6.70
N PHE A 111 -3.91 11.50 5.75
CA PHE A 111 -3.92 10.20 5.07
C PHE A 111 -3.22 9.10 5.87
N LEU A 112 -2.21 9.45 6.65
CA LEU A 112 -1.50 8.53 7.54
C LEU A 112 -1.63 8.99 9.00
N ASN A 113 -1.67 8.04 9.92
CA ASN A 113 -1.59 8.33 11.34
C ASN A 113 -0.38 7.62 11.96
N ARG A 114 0.41 8.35 12.76
CA ARG A 114 1.46 7.74 13.58
C ARG A 114 0.81 7.05 14.78
N VAL A 115 1.14 5.78 15.00
CA VAL A 115 0.57 4.99 16.10
C VAL A 115 1.60 4.62 17.17
N SER A 116 2.89 4.78 16.88
CA SER A 116 3.95 4.73 17.90
C SER A 116 4.00 6.04 18.69
N ALA A 117 4.45 5.98 19.94
CA ALA A 117 4.76 7.18 20.73
C ALA A 117 5.79 8.08 20.03
N ASP A 118 5.71 9.39 20.27
CA ASP A 118 6.52 10.36 19.52
C ASP A 118 8.02 10.22 19.73
N GLY A 119 8.43 9.82 20.93
CA GLY A 119 9.82 9.54 21.28
C GLY A 119 10.40 8.28 20.61
N ASN A 120 9.60 7.43 19.93
CA ASN A 120 10.11 6.29 19.18
C ASN A 120 10.59 6.73 17.79
N LEU A 121 11.83 7.21 17.73
CA LEU A 121 12.48 7.68 16.51
C LEU A 121 13.06 6.53 15.67
N ASP A 122 13.45 5.41 16.30
CA ASP A 122 14.12 4.31 15.60
C ASP A 122 13.15 3.46 14.78
N THR A 123 11.97 3.19 15.33
CA THR A 123 10.99 2.27 14.70
C THR A 123 9.57 2.85 14.69
N PRO A 124 9.38 4.06 14.12
CA PRO A 124 8.06 4.67 14.07
C PRO A 124 7.11 3.78 13.28
N LYS A 125 5.89 3.65 13.80
CA LYS A 125 4.81 2.87 13.20
C LYS A 125 3.70 3.79 12.76
N TYR A 126 3.13 3.49 11.61
CA TYR A 126 2.06 4.25 10.99
C TYR A 126 0.91 3.33 10.60
N ARG A 127 -0.26 3.93 10.37
CA ARG A 127 -1.45 3.28 9.82
C ARG A 127 -2.00 4.17 8.71
N CYS A 128 -2.40 3.57 7.59
CA CYS A 128 -3.12 4.27 6.53
C CYS A 128 -4.59 4.46 6.93
N ILE A 129 -5.09 5.68 6.77
CA ILE A 129 -6.47 6.07 7.08
C ILE A 129 -7.31 6.28 5.80
N ALA A 130 -6.66 6.32 4.63
CA ALA A 130 -7.36 6.40 3.35
C ALA A 130 -8.31 5.20 3.14
N THR A 131 -9.45 5.46 2.50
CA THR A 131 -10.44 4.43 2.17
C THR A 131 -9.97 3.60 0.97
N PHE A 132 -10.59 2.43 0.79
CA PHE A 132 -10.36 1.60 -0.40
C PHE A 132 -10.73 2.37 -1.68
N GLU A 133 -11.90 3.00 -1.70
CA GLU A 133 -12.41 3.74 -2.86
C GLU A 133 -11.44 4.85 -3.29
N PHE A 134 -10.99 5.68 -2.35
CA PHE A 134 -10.03 6.74 -2.64
C PHE A 134 -8.70 6.17 -3.14
N SER A 135 -8.20 5.12 -2.48
CA SER A 135 -6.92 4.49 -2.87
C SER A 135 -6.99 3.85 -4.25
N GLU A 136 -8.14 3.26 -4.61
CA GLU A 136 -8.40 2.66 -5.92
C GLU A 136 -8.51 3.74 -7.01
N GLN A 137 -9.23 4.83 -6.76
CA GLN A 137 -9.32 5.96 -7.68
C GLN A 137 -7.95 6.60 -7.91
N LEU A 138 -7.20 6.84 -6.82
CA LEU A 138 -5.84 7.38 -6.88
C LEU A 138 -4.92 6.50 -7.74
N ALA A 139 -4.95 5.18 -7.51
CA ALA A 139 -4.19 4.21 -8.27
C ALA A 139 -4.56 4.21 -9.77
N LYS A 140 -5.86 4.32 -10.09
CA LYS A 140 -6.35 4.41 -11.48
C LYS A 140 -5.79 5.63 -12.21
N THR A 141 -5.63 6.79 -11.56
CA THR A 141 -5.01 7.98 -12.19
C THR A 141 -3.56 7.76 -12.64
N MET A 142 -2.92 6.72 -12.11
CA MET A 142 -1.53 6.34 -12.39
C MET A 142 -1.44 5.05 -13.21
N GLY A 143 -2.56 4.50 -13.66
CA GLY A 143 -2.61 3.22 -14.39
C GLY A 143 -2.25 2.01 -13.53
N ILE A 144 -2.47 2.08 -12.20
CA ILE A 144 -2.17 1.00 -11.25
C ILE A 144 -3.46 0.27 -10.86
N GLU A 145 -3.50 -1.03 -11.07
CA GLU A 145 -4.57 -1.90 -10.55
C GLU A 145 -4.25 -2.31 -9.11
N ILE A 146 -4.73 -1.55 -8.12
CA ILE A 146 -4.38 -1.77 -6.70
C ILE A 146 -4.80 -3.17 -6.19
N ARG A 147 -5.85 -3.75 -6.77
CA ARG A 147 -6.37 -5.08 -6.41
C ARG A 147 -5.35 -6.20 -6.63
N ASP A 148 -4.46 -6.05 -7.61
CA ASP A 148 -3.38 -7.00 -7.89
C ASP A 148 -2.36 -7.10 -6.73
N PHE A 149 -2.37 -6.10 -5.84
CA PHE A 149 -1.44 -6.01 -4.71
C PHE A 149 -2.10 -6.29 -3.37
N LEU A 150 -3.40 -6.62 -3.32
CA LEU A 150 -4.14 -6.81 -2.07
C LEU A 150 -4.51 -8.28 -1.87
N ILE A 151 -4.31 -8.78 -0.65
CA ILE A 151 -4.47 -10.21 -0.34
C ILE A 151 -5.91 -10.71 -0.55
N ASP A 152 -6.91 -9.86 -0.30
CA ASP A 152 -8.32 -10.24 -0.38
C ASP A 152 -8.82 -10.37 -1.84
N PHE A 153 -8.18 -9.69 -2.78
CA PHE A 153 -8.59 -9.68 -4.19
C PHE A 153 -7.71 -10.57 -5.08
N SER A 154 -6.52 -10.94 -4.61
CA SER A 154 -5.53 -11.68 -5.40
C SER A 154 -5.65 -13.20 -5.20
N SER A 155 -6.01 -13.91 -6.28
CA SER A 155 -6.14 -15.38 -6.32
C SER A 155 -4.82 -16.15 -6.17
#